data_AF-A0A1I0E003-F1
#
_entry.id   AF-A0A1I0E003-F1
#
_cell.length_a   1.000
_cell.length_b   1.000
_cell.length_c   1.000
_cell.angle_alpha   90.00
_cell.angle_beta   90.00
_cell.angle_gamma   90.00
#
_symmetry.space_group_name_H-M   'P 1'
#
loop_
_entity.id
_entity.type
_entity.pdbx_description
1 polymer ?
#
loop_
_entity_poly.entity_id
_entity_poly.type
_entity_poly.pdbx_seq_one_letter_code
_entity_poly.pdbx_strand_id
1 'polypeptide(L)'
;MEAIKHFIKNEIVLCVALVLAIVSCFFVHPSRDYFNYIDYRTLSILLSLMITMAGFQRLSVFRQIGEILVGKMNSIRGIVLILLGLCFFSSMFITNDVALLTFVPFSIITLSISNRKDLFIIVIVLETIAANLGSMLIPLGNPQNLYLYSLSNMNLLSFISIMLPYSICAFILLVLSTYLFVKDAPVSVSGDSKKVYNRTPYEKKLIGLYIFAFLASLLVVARIMPYYVSLIVVILLVVIFDRRVLRKPDYSLLFTFVFLFVFIGNIKNISIISTFLEALIKNNEVIVSVFLSQFISNVPAAILCSGFTNDIPKLIIGTNLGGLGTLIASMASLISFKQYSYIDGADSKKYIKVFSIFNIVFLIIMLIEYTIINLV
;
A
#
# COMPACT_ATOMS: atom_id res chain seq x y z
N MET A 1 -19.14 21.80 15.25
CA MET A 1 -17.95 21.28 15.98
C MET A 1 -17.85 19.76 15.92
N GLU A 2 -18.96 19.01 16.00
CA GLU A 2 -18.95 17.54 15.89
C GLU A 2 -18.54 17.01 14.52
N ALA A 3 -19.03 17.61 13.42
CA ALA A 3 -18.62 17.24 12.07
C ALA A 3 -17.10 17.38 11.83
N ILE A 4 -16.50 18.44 12.40
CA ILE A 4 -15.05 18.68 12.33
C ILE A 4 -14.29 17.63 13.16
N LYS A 5 -14.74 17.34 14.38
CA LYS A 5 -14.14 16.28 15.22
C LYS A 5 -14.25 14.90 14.56
N HIS A 6 -15.38 14.61 13.93
CA HIS A 6 -15.60 13.37 13.18
C HIS A 6 -14.68 13.27 11.97
N PHE A 7 -14.53 14.35 11.20
CA PHE A 7 -13.60 14.42 10.08
C PHE A 7 -12.16 14.21 10.54
N ILE A 8 -11.69 14.94 11.55
CA ILE A 8 -10.32 14.80 12.10
C ILE A 8 -10.06 13.37 12.57
N LYS A 9 -11.04 12.73 13.21
CA LYS A 9 -10.89 11.36 13.71
C LYS A 9 -10.76 10.34 12.57
N ASN A 10 -11.48 10.55 11.47
CA ASN A 10 -11.45 9.65 10.31
C ASN A 10 -10.28 9.93 9.36
N GLU A 11 -9.75 11.16 9.38
CA GLU A 11 -8.70 11.65 8.48
C GLU A 11 -7.47 12.14 9.24
N ILE A 12 -7.13 11.47 10.36
CA ILE A 12 -6.04 11.90 11.25
C ILE A 12 -4.70 12.01 10.52
N VAL A 13 -4.44 11.13 9.56
CA VAL A 13 -3.22 11.13 8.76
C VAL A 13 -3.16 12.36 7.87
N LEU A 14 -4.26 12.68 7.18
CA LEU A 14 -4.35 13.88 6.35
C LEU A 14 -4.09 15.12 7.21
N CYS A 15 -4.69 15.18 8.41
CA CYS A 15 -4.49 16.28 9.34
C CYS A 15 -3.02 16.40 9.77
N VAL A 16 -2.37 15.29 10.13
CA VAL A 16 -0.95 15.28 10.51
C VAL A 16 -0.07 15.73 9.34
N ALA A 17 -0.27 15.17 8.14
CA ALA A 17 0.47 15.54 6.94
C ALA A 17 0.30 17.03 6.61
N LEU A 18 -0.94 17.54 6.71
CA LEU A 18 -1.25 18.96 6.53
C LEU A 18 -0.52 19.84 7.54
N VAL A 19 -0.57 19.48 8.83
CA VAL A 19 0.12 20.24 9.89
C VAL A 19 1.62 20.25 9.65
N LEU A 20 2.23 19.10 9.33
CA LEU A 20 3.66 19.01 9.02
C LEU A 20 4.03 19.88 7.81
N ALA A 21 3.24 19.83 6.74
CA ALA A 21 3.44 20.67 5.57
C ALA A 21 3.35 22.17 5.92
N ILE A 22 2.31 22.59 6.65
CA ILE A 22 2.14 23.99 7.09
C ILE A 22 3.30 24.43 7.97
N VAL A 23 3.68 23.63 8.97
CA VAL A 23 4.81 23.94 9.87
C VAL A 23 6.10 24.11 9.08
N SER A 24 6.36 23.22 8.11
CA SER A 24 7.55 23.31 7.28
C SER A 24 7.59 24.55 6.38
N CYS A 25 6.44 25.10 6.00
CA CYS A 25 6.35 26.33 5.22
C CYS A 25 6.83 27.59 5.97
N PHE A 26 6.94 27.54 7.30
CA PHE A 26 7.54 28.64 8.08
C PHE A 26 9.08 28.65 7.98
N PHE A 27 9.69 27.51 7.65
CA PHE A 27 11.14 27.38 7.50
C PHE A 27 11.57 27.57 6.04
N VAL A 28 10.80 27.01 5.11
CA VAL A 28 11.00 27.17 3.67
C VAL A 28 9.74 27.81 3.11
N HIS A 29 9.84 29.04 2.63
CA HIS A 29 8.65 29.78 2.19
C HIS A 29 8.14 29.23 0.84
N PRO A 30 6.81 29.14 0.65
CA PRO A 30 6.23 28.69 -0.61
C PRO A 30 6.78 29.45 -1.82
N SER A 31 7.35 28.70 -2.77
CA SER A 31 7.88 29.21 -4.03
C SER A 31 7.30 28.44 -5.22
N ARG A 32 7.67 28.82 -6.45
CA ARG A 32 7.32 28.05 -7.65
C ARG A 32 7.91 26.64 -7.63
N ASP A 33 8.96 26.40 -6.86
CA ASP A 33 9.62 25.09 -6.78
C ASP A 33 8.74 24.04 -6.11
N TYR A 34 7.72 24.44 -5.35
CA TYR A 34 6.77 23.51 -4.74
C TYR A 34 6.04 22.67 -5.78
N PHE A 35 5.81 23.18 -6.98
CA PHE A 35 5.22 22.40 -8.06
C PHE A 35 6.12 21.22 -8.47
N ASN A 36 7.44 21.36 -8.31
CA ASN A 36 8.41 20.29 -8.58
C ASN A 36 8.55 19.31 -7.41
N TYR A 37 8.08 19.66 -6.22
CA TYR A 37 8.06 18.73 -5.08
C TYR A 37 7.03 17.62 -5.27
N ILE A 38 5.94 17.91 -5.99
CA ILE A 38 4.82 16.99 -6.18
C ILE A 38 5.13 15.96 -7.26
N ASP A 39 5.08 14.68 -6.90
CA ASP A 39 5.13 13.59 -7.88
C ASP A 39 3.74 13.35 -8.50
N TYR A 40 3.47 14.07 -9.60
CA TYR A 40 2.22 13.93 -10.36
C TYR A 40 2.02 12.54 -10.94
N ARG A 41 3.10 11.82 -11.25
CA ARG A 41 3.00 10.47 -11.80
C ARG A 41 2.42 9.53 -10.76
N THR A 42 2.94 9.56 -9.54
CA THR A 42 2.44 8.75 -8.42
C THR A 42 0.97 9.07 -8.13
N LEU A 43 0.59 10.34 -8.04
CA LEU A 43 -0.80 10.75 -7.83
C LEU A 43 -1.74 10.29 -8.96
N SER A 44 -1.28 10.36 -10.21
CA SER A 44 -2.06 9.95 -11.39
C SER A 44 -2.35 8.45 -11.40
N ILE A 45 -1.35 7.65 -11.04
CA ILE A 45 -1.49 6.19 -10.93
C ILE A 45 -2.47 5.84 -9.80
N LEU A 46 -2.29 6.43 -8.61
CA LEU A 46 -3.17 6.21 -7.46
C LEU A 46 -4.63 6.54 -7.81
N LEU A 47 -4.90 7.72 -8.36
CA LEU A 47 -6.26 8.13 -8.72
C LEU A 47 -6.89 7.17 -9.75
N SER A 48 -6.15 6.81 -10.81
CA SER A 48 -6.64 5.92 -11.86
C SER A 48 -7.02 4.54 -11.31
N LEU A 49 -6.21 4.01 -10.39
CA LEU A 49 -6.44 2.70 -9.78
C LEU A 49 -7.57 2.75 -8.75
N MET A 50 -7.68 3.80 -7.95
CA MET A 50 -8.80 3.99 -7.03
C MET A 50 -10.14 4.09 -7.77
N ILE A 51 -10.19 4.81 -8.90
CA ILE A 51 -11.36 4.87 -9.78
C ILE A 51 -11.70 3.47 -10.32
N THR A 52 -10.68 2.74 -10.78
CA THR A 52 -10.86 1.42 -11.36
C THR A 52 -11.38 0.39 -10.35
N MET A 53 -10.79 0.36 -9.14
CA MET A 53 -11.23 -0.52 -8.07
C MET A 53 -12.65 -0.20 -7.61
N ALA A 54 -12.99 1.09 -7.48
CA ALA A 54 -14.36 1.51 -7.18
C ALA A 54 -15.36 1.07 -8.26
N GLY A 55 -14.95 1.08 -9.53
CA GLY A 55 -15.72 0.55 -10.65
C GLY A 55 -16.00 -0.95 -10.52
N PHE A 56 -14.97 -1.76 -10.29
CA PHE A 56 -15.13 -3.21 -10.09
C PHE A 56 -15.99 -3.54 -8.87
N GLN A 57 -15.83 -2.81 -7.77
CA GLN A 57 -16.63 -2.99 -6.56
C GLN A 57 -18.10 -2.64 -6.81
N ARG A 58 -18.38 -1.52 -7.51
CA ARG A 58 -19.74 -1.13 -7.93
C ARG A 58 -20.40 -2.23 -8.78
N LEU A 59 -19.64 -2.89 -9.65
CA LEU A 59 -20.11 -3.95 -10.55
C LEU A 59 -20.12 -5.36 -9.89
N SER A 60 -19.90 -5.43 -8.57
CA SER A 60 -19.88 -6.66 -7.78
C SER A 60 -18.91 -7.74 -8.32
N VAL A 61 -17.85 -7.33 -9.01
CA VAL A 61 -16.86 -8.25 -9.60
C VAL A 61 -16.16 -9.05 -8.50
N PHE A 62 -15.72 -8.38 -7.43
CA PHE A 62 -15.09 -9.05 -6.29
C PHE A 62 -16.00 -10.06 -5.60
N ARG A 63 -17.30 -9.76 -5.46
CA ARG A 63 -18.26 -10.71 -4.87
C ARG A 63 -18.40 -11.96 -5.72
N GLN A 64 -18.50 -11.81 -7.04
CA GLN A 64 -18.58 -12.95 -7.94
C GLN A 64 -17.32 -13.83 -7.87
N ILE A 65 -16.13 -13.21 -7.90
CA ILE A 65 -14.86 -13.94 -7.79
C ILE A 65 -14.77 -14.63 -6.42
N GLY A 66 -15.24 -13.98 -5.35
CA GLY A 66 -15.23 -14.52 -3.99
C GLY A 66 -16.11 -15.75 -3.87
N GLU A 67 -17.34 -15.71 -4.41
CA GLU A 67 -18.25 -16.86 -4.43
C GLU A 67 -17.67 -18.05 -5.24
N ILE A 68 -16.96 -17.78 -6.35
CA ILE A 68 -16.25 -18.82 -7.12
C ILE A 68 -15.09 -19.41 -6.31
N LEU A 69 -14.29 -18.57 -5.65
CA LEU A 69 -13.16 -19.01 -4.83
C LEU A 69 -13.63 -19.86 -3.67
N VAL A 70 -14.59 -19.37 -2.88
CA VAL A 70 -15.19 -20.07 -1.74
C VAL A 70 -15.79 -21.41 -2.19
N GLY A 71 -16.50 -21.44 -3.32
CA GLY A 71 -17.13 -22.65 -3.85
C GLY A 71 -16.16 -23.74 -4.33
N LYS A 72 -14.88 -23.42 -4.55
CA LYS A 72 -13.83 -24.37 -4.93
C LYS A 72 -12.95 -24.82 -3.77
N MET A 73 -13.04 -24.17 -2.61
CA MET A 73 -12.14 -24.38 -1.49
C MET A 73 -12.79 -25.19 -0.39
N ASN A 74 -12.02 -26.13 0.17
CA ASN A 74 -12.50 -27.01 1.25
C ASN A 74 -12.10 -26.52 2.66
N SER A 75 -11.14 -25.60 2.75
CA SER A 75 -10.56 -25.11 4.01
C SER A 75 -10.52 -23.58 4.05
N ILE A 76 -10.95 -22.98 5.16
CA ILE A 76 -10.80 -21.54 5.42
C ILE A 76 -9.33 -21.14 5.44
N ARG A 77 -8.45 -21.97 6.00
CA ARG A 77 -7.01 -21.71 5.99
C ARG A 77 -6.48 -21.65 4.57
N GLY A 78 -6.94 -22.56 3.70
CA GLY A 78 -6.62 -22.53 2.28
C GLY A 78 -7.08 -21.23 1.60
N ILE A 79 -8.28 -20.75 1.92
CA ILE A 79 -8.77 -19.45 1.42
C ILE A 79 -7.83 -18.32 1.86
N VAL A 80 -7.49 -18.25 3.14
CA VAL A 80 -6.59 -17.19 3.65
C VAL A 80 -5.22 -17.27 2.98
N LEU A 81 -4.62 -18.45 2.82
CA LEU A 81 -3.34 -18.61 2.12
C LEU A 81 -3.41 -18.11 0.68
N ILE A 82 -4.51 -18.36 -0.04
CA ILE A 82 -4.69 -17.84 -1.39
C ILE A 82 -4.80 -16.32 -1.37
N LEU A 83 -5.58 -15.73 -0.45
CA LEU A 83 -5.73 -14.28 -0.35
C LEU A 83 -4.40 -13.59 -0.05
N LEU A 84 -3.65 -14.11 0.94
CA LEU A 84 -2.33 -13.60 1.28
C LEU A 84 -1.32 -13.80 0.14
N GLY A 85 -1.33 -14.95 -0.52
CA GLY A 85 -0.48 -15.23 -1.68
C GLY A 85 -0.78 -14.30 -2.85
N LEU A 86 -2.06 -14.12 -3.19
CA LEU A 86 -2.48 -13.17 -4.22
C LEU A 86 -2.00 -11.76 -3.88
N CYS A 87 -2.18 -11.31 -2.64
CA CYS A 87 -1.71 -10.01 -2.20
C CYS A 87 -0.18 -9.89 -2.29
N PHE A 88 0.56 -10.87 -1.75
CA PHE A 88 2.02 -10.90 -1.74
C PHE A 88 2.61 -10.87 -3.16
N PHE A 89 2.24 -11.83 -4.01
CA PHE A 89 2.82 -11.94 -5.36
C PHE A 89 2.32 -10.84 -6.29
N SER A 90 1.06 -10.42 -6.20
CA SER A 90 0.57 -9.35 -7.08
C SER A 90 1.22 -8.01 -6.74
N SER A 91 1.47 -7.73 -5.45
CA SER A 91 2.12 -6.48 -5.03
C SER A 91 3.51 -6.25 -5.63
N MET A 92 4.21 -7.32 -6.05
CA MET A 92 5.48 -7.24 -6.79
C MET A 92 5.33 -6.50 -8.13
N PHE A 93 4.16 -6.59 -8.76
CA PHE A 93 3.93 -6.09 -10.13
C PHE A 93 3.02 -4.86 -10.19
N ILE A 94 2.00 -4.80 -9.31
CA ILE A 94 0.97 -3.75 -9.38
C ILE A 94 1.09 -2.69 -8.29
N THR A 95 2.07 -2.83 -7.41
CA THR A 95 2.34 -2.08 -6.18
C THR A 95 1.56 -2.49 -4.93
N ASN A 96 2.15 -2.23 -3.75
CA ASN A 96 1.57 -2.51 -2.44
C ASN A 96 0.24 -1.78 -2.19
N ASP A 97 0.15 -0.49 -2.50
CA ASP A 97 -1.08 0.31 -2.29
C ASP A 97 -2.25 -0.24 -3.12
N VAL A 98 -1.96 -0.58 -4.37
CA VAL A 98 -2.93 -1.08 -5.34
C VAL A 98 -3.35 -2.50 -4.99
N ALA A 99 -2.40 -3.32 -4.54
CA ALA A 99 -2.70 -4.64 -4.02
C ALA A 99 -3.67 -4.55 -2.82
N LEU A 100 -3.44 -3.67 -1.85
CA LEU A 100 -4.37 -3.52 -0.72
C LEU A 100 -5.72 -2.94 -1.14
N LEU A 101 -5.74 -1.96 -2.04
CA LEU A 101 -7.00 -1.43 -2.61
C LEU A 101 -7.83 -2.52 -3.31
N THR A 102 -7.18 -3.55 -3.85
CA THR A 102 -7.82 -4.65 -4.57
C THR A 102 -8.21 -5.80 -3.64
N PHE A 103 -7.24 -6.32 -2.88
CA PHE A 103 -7.36 -7.58 -2.17
C PHE A 103 -8.01 -7.45 -0.81
N VAL A 104 -7.86 -6.34 -0.09
CA VAL A 104 -8.54 -6.17 1.21
C VAL A 104 -10.07 -6.17 1.05
N PRO A 105 -10.70 -5.38 0.14
CA PRO A 105 -12.14 -5.47 -0.09
C PRO A 105 -12.57 -6.85 -0.58
N PHE A 106 -11.75 -7.48 -1.44
CA PHE A 106 -12.00 -8.83 -1.92
C PHE A 106 -11.99 -9.86 -0.78
N SER A 107 -11.05 -9.76 0.16
CA SER A 107 -10.91 -10.61 1.33
C SER A 107 -12.03 -10.40 2.33
N ILE A 108 -12.42 -9.15 2.60
CA ILE A 108 -13.60 -8.83 3.41
C ILE A 108 -14.85 -9.50 2.84
N ILE A 109 -15.07 -9.38 1.52
CA ILE A 109 -16.23 -9.99 0.86
C ILE A 109 -16.14 -11.52 0.92
N THR A 110 -14.98 -12.10 0.59
CA THR A 110 -14.76 -13.56 0.58
C THR A 110 -14.98 -14.16 1.96
N LEU A 111 -14.39 -13.57 3.01
CA LEU A 111 -14.57 -14.02 4.39
C LEU A 111 -16.00 -13.79 4.90
N SER A 112 -16.68 -12.74 4.45
CA SER A 112 -18.09 -12.54 4.77
C SER A 112 -18.97 -13.63 4.16
N ILE A 113 -18.70 -14.03 2.91
CA ILE A 113 -19.40 -15.15 2.24
C ILE A 113 -19.10 -16.47 2.94
N SER A 114 -17.92 -16.63 3.54
CA SER A 114 -17.58 -17.83 4.32
C SER A 114 -18.03 -17.78 5.78
N ASN A 115 -18.81 -16.78 6.19
CA ASN A 115 -19.22 -16.53 7.58
C ASN A 115 -18.04 -16.47 8.58
N ARG A 116 -16.88 -15.96 8.14
CA ARG A 116 -15.64 -15.84 8.92
C ARG A 116 -15.23 -14.39 9.17
N LYS A 117 -16.20 -13.56 9.58
CA LYS A 117 -15.94 -12.16 9.95
C LYS A 117 -14.97 -12.03 11.13
N ASP A 118 -14.86 -13.07 11.95
CA ASP A 118 -13.87 -13.20 13.04
C ASP A 118 -12.42 -13.07 12.53
N LEU A 119 -12.17 -13.41 11.27
CA LEU A 119 -10.84 -13.37 10.66
C LEU A 119 -10.48 -12.03 10.01
N PHE A 120 -11.41 -11.06 9.93
CA PHE A 120 -11.16 -9.80 9.22
C PHE A 120 -9.88 -9.10 9.69
N ILE A 121 -9.71 -8.92 11.00
CA ILE A 121 -8.56 -8.19 11.53
C ILE A 121 -7.25 -8.90 11.18
N ILE A 122 -7.15 -10.20 11.48
CA ILE A 122 -5.90 -10.93 11.28
C ILE A 122 -5.53 -11.03 9.79
N VAL A 123 -6.51 -11.30 8.92
CA VAL A 123 -6.27 -11.41 7.48
C VAL A 123 -5.86 -10.06 6.89
N ILE A 124 -6.56 -8.97 7.21
CA ILE A 124 -6.22 -7.65 6.67
C ILE A 124 -4.84 -7.18 7.17
N VAL A 125 -4.48 -7.46 8.42
CA VAL A 125 -3.15 -7.17 8.95
C VAL A 125 -2.07 -7.96 8.21
N LEU A 126 -2.27 -9.27 8.02
CA LEU A 126 -1.35 -10.11 7.27
C LEU A 126 -1.29 -9.73 5.79
N GLU A 127 -2.39 -9.29 5.17
CA GLU A 127 -2.41 -8.76 3.80
C GLU A 127 -1.58 -7.48 3.70
N THR A 128 -1.66 -6.61 4.71
CA THR A 128 -0.86 -5.39 4.75
C THR A 128 0.63 -5.70 4.78
N ILE A 129 1.02 -6.64 5.65
CA ILE A 129 2.39 -7.14 5.72
C ILE A 129 2.77 -7.81 4.39
N ALA A 130 1.88 -8.62 3.82
CA ALA A 130 2.09 -9.29 2.54
C ALA A 130 2.29 -8.32 1.39
N ALA A 131 1.52 -7.24 1.31
CA ALA A 131 1.66 -6.23 0.29
C ALA A 131 2.99 -5.46 0.44
N ASN A 132 3.32 -5.02 1.65
CA ASN A 132 4.59 -4.31 1.89
C ASN A 132 5.80 -5.22 1.59
N LEU A 133 5.82 -6.44 2.12
CA LEU A 133 6.96 -7.35 1.98
C LEU A 133 6.99 -8.09 0.64
N GLY A 134 5.87 -8.30 -0.02
CA GLY A 134 5.84 -8.84 -1.39
C GLY A 134 6.38 -7.82 -2.38
N SER A 135 5.94 -6.56 -2.26
CA SER A 135 6.33 -5.48 -3.16
C SER A 135 7.82 -5.15 -3.15
N MET A 136 8.54 -5.57 -2.11
CA MET A 136 9.94 -5.20 -1.94
C MET A 136 10.90 -5.94 -2.88
N LEU A 137 10.48 -7.08 -3.46
CA LEU A 137 11.35 -7.92 -4.28
C LEU A 137 11.75 -7.27 -5.62
N ILE A 138 10.86 -6.47 -6.20
CA ILE A 138 11.03 -5.89 -7.55
C ILE A 138 10.95 -4.36 -7.45
N PRO A 139 11.78 -3.59 -8.19
CA PRO A 139 11.73 -2.12 -8.17
C PRO A 139 10.34 -1.55 -8.42
N LEU A 140 9.57 -2.21 -9.28
CA LEU A 140 8.23 -1.82 -9.66
C LEU A 140 7.22 -1.91 -8.53
N GLY A 141 7.46 -2.76 -7.52
CA GLY A 141 6.48 -3.08 -6.50
C GLY A 141 6.16 -1.92 -5.56
N ASN A 142 7.02 -0.92 -5.39
CA ASN A 142 6.62 0.26 -4.62
C ASN A 142 7.36 1.54 -5.08
N PRO A 143 6.78 2.72 -4.81
CA PRO A 143 7.35 3.98 -5.30
C PRO A 143 8.78 4.23 -4.81
N GLN A 144 9.09 3.90 -3.55
CA GLN A 144 10.43 4.08 -3.00
C GLN A 144 11.47 3.22 -3.70
N ASN A 145 11.16 1.97 -4.02
CA ASN A 145 12.08 1.09 -4.72
C ASN A 145 12.32 1.57 -6.14
N LEU A 146 11.28 2.00 -6.84
CA LEU A 146 11.42 2.52 -8.18
C LEU A 146 12.29 3.79 -8.21
N TYR A 147 12.14 4.65 -7.20
CA TYR A 147 12.96 5.85 -7.03
C TYR A 147 14.43 5.49 -6.75
N LEU A 148 14.70 4.69 -5.72
CA LEU A 148 16.06 4.29 -5.34
C LEU A 148 16.76 3.48 -6.43
N TYR A 149 16.04 2.60 -7.13
CA TYR A 149 16.53 1.86 -8.29
C TYR A 149 16.97 2.80 -9.42
N SER A 150 16.23 3.89 -9.66
CA SER A 150 16.61 4.86 -10.69
C SER A 150 17.82 5.72 -10.32
N LEU A 151 18.16 5.82 -9.03
CA LEU A 151 19.34 6.52 -8.53
C LEU A 151 20.60 5.63 -8.51
N SER A 152 20.43 4.33 -8.28
CA SER A 152 21.55 3.42 -8.01
C SER A 152 22.30 2.92 -9.24
N ASN A 153 21.79 3.16 -10.46
CA ASN A 153 22.29 2.60 -11.72
C ASN A 153 22.43 1.06 -11.71
N MET A 154 21.80 0.37 -10.75
CA MET A 154 21.91 -1.09 -10.62
C MET A 154 21.06 -1.80 -11.66
N ASN A 155 21.49 -2.98 -12.09
CA ASN A 155 20.63 -3.81 -12.94
C ASN A 155 19.51 -4.47 -12.10
N LEU A 156 18.46 -4.94 -12.78
CA LEU A 156 17.29 -5.53 -12.11
C LEU A 156 17.66 -6.77 -11.26
N LEU A 157 18.59 -7.59 -11.75
CA LEU A 157 19.02 -8.79 -11.04
C LEU A 157 19.72 -8.45 -9.72
N SER A 158 20.58 -7.44 -9.70
CA SER A 158 21.25 -6.94 -8.49
C SER A 158 20.22 -6.47 -7.46
N PHE A 159 19.19 -5.74 -7.88
CA PHE A 159 18.10 -5.34 -6.99
C PHE A 159 17.39 -6.57 -6.39
N ILE A 160 16.99 -7.51 -7.24
CA ILE A 160 16.31 -8.74 -6.81
C ILE A 160 17.21 -9.52 -5.85
N SER A 161 18.49 -9.68 -6.15
CA SER A 161 19.44 -10.39 -5.29
C SER A 161 19.56 -9.78 -3.90
N ILE A 162 19.51 -8.45 -3.77
CA ILE A 162 19.53 -7.77 -2.47
C ILE A 162 18.25 -8.09 -1.68
N MET A 163 17.09 -8.09 -2.32
CA MET A 163 15.78 -8.21 -1.65
C MET A 163 15.23 -9.64 -1.55
N LEU A 164 15.76 -10.58 -2.32
CA LEU A 164 15.32 -11.97 -2.38
C LEU A 164 15.35 -12.70 -1.02
N PRO A 165 16.43 -12.66 -0.21
CA PRO A 165 16.45 -13.39 1.07
C PRO A 165 15.30 -12.92 1.98
N TYR A 166 15.18 -11.60 2.14
CA TYR A 166 14.10 -10.98 2.91
C TYR A 166 12.72 -11.37 2.36
N SER A 167 12.55 -11.40 1.04
CA SER A 167 11.25 -11.75 0.43
C SER A 167 10.87 -13.20 0.70
N ILE A 168 11.83 -14.12 0.69
CA ILE A 168 11.62 -15.53 1.02
C ILE A 168 11.25 -15.66 2.51
N CYS A 169 12.02 -15.02 3.39
CA CYS A 169 11.74 -14.99 4.83
C CYS A 169 10.33 -14.46 5.12
N ALA A 170 9.96 -13.32 4.52
CA ALA A 170 8.63 -12.74 4.63
C ALA A 170 7.52 -13.70 4.21
N PHE A 171 7.68 -14.37 3.07
CA PHE A 171 6.69 -15.35 2.59
C PHE A 171 6.54 -16.52 3.55
N ILE A 172 7.65 -17.07 4.05
CA ILE A 172 7.65 -18.14 5.05
C ILE A 172 6.93 -17.68 6.33
N LEU A 173 7.25 -16.49 6.84
CA LEU A 173 6.62 -15.93 8.04
C LEU A 173 5.10 -15.73 7.87
N LEU A 174 4.64 -15.31 6.68
CA LEU A 174 3.22 -15.18 6.37
C LEU A 174 2.51 -16.54 6.38
N VAL A 175 3.12 -17.54 5.76
CA VAL A 175 2.61 -18.92 5.77
C VAL A 175 2.54 -19.44 7.20
N LEU A 176 3.63 -19.34 7.98
CA LEU A 176 3.69 -19.76 9.38
C LEU A 176 2.64 -19.02 10.23
N SER A 177 2.52 -17.70 10.09
CA SER A 177 1.52 -16.91 10.78
C SER A 177 0.10 -17.39 10.46
N THR A 178 -0.16 -17.78 9.21
CA THR A 178 -1.45 -18.35 8.82
C THR A 178 -1.71 -19.68 9.53
N TYR A 179 -0.74 -20.58 9.58
CA TYR A 179 -0.89 -21.86 10.29
C TYR A 179 -1.08 -21.68 11.80
N LEU A 180 -0.41 -20.71 12.41
CA LEU A 180 -0.47 -20.44 13.86
C LEU A 180 -1.76 -19.71 14.28
N PHE A 181 -2.20 -18.71 13.51
CA PHE A 181 -3.28 -17.80 13.92
C PHE A 181 -4.61 -18.05 13.20
N VAL A 182 -4.62 -18.81 12.09
CA VAL A 182 -5.84 -19.18 11.37
C VAL A 182 -6.15 -20.66 11.59
N LYS A 183 -7.12 -20.90 12.47
CA LYS A 183 -7.66 -22.25 12.72
C LYS A 183 -8.32 -22.77 11.46
N ASP A 184 -7.94 -23.99 11.09
CA ASP A 184 -8.58 -24.68 9.97
C ASP A 184 -10.04 -25.01 10.31
N ALA A 185 -10.89 -24.86 9.32
CA ALA A 185 -12.32 -25.12 9.42
C ALA A 185 -12.87 -25.37 8.01
N PRO A 186 -13.90 -26.23 7.87
CA PRO A 186 -14.57 -26.40 6.60
C PRO A 186 -15.17 -25.06 6.14
N VAL A 187 -15.13 -24.84 4.84
CA VAL A 187 -15.74 -23.65 4.24
C VAL A 187 -17.26 -23.83 4.23
N SER A 188 -17.98 -22.97 4.95
CA SER A 188 -19.43 -22.89 4.87
C SER A 188 -19.82 -21.64 4.10
N VAL A 189 -20.61 -21.80 3.03
CA VAL A 189 -21.16 -20.65 2.29
C VAL A 189 -22.33 -20.11 3.09
N SER A 190 -22.29 -18.84 3.46
CA SER A 190 -23.42 -18.15 4.10
C SER A 190 -24.68 -18.29 3.23
N GLY A 191 -25.80 -18.64 3.84
CA GLY A 191 -27.08 -19.00 3.19
C GLY A 191 -27.75 -17.91 2.35
N ASP A 192 -27.15 -16.73 2.24
CA ASP A 192 -27.44 -15.75 1.19
C ASP A 192 -27.02 -16.36 -0.17
N SER A 193 -27.95 -17.12 -0.74
CA SER A 193 -27.97 -17.77 -2.06
C SER A 193 -26.90 -17.24 -3.03
N LYS A 194 -26.13 -18.16 -3.65
CA LYS A 194 -25.31 -17.91 -4.85
C LYS A 194 -26.03 -16.88 -5.74
N LYS A 195 -25.54 -15.64 -5.81
CA LYS A 195 -26.20 -14.63 -6.61
C LYS A 195 -25.97 -15.00 -8.07
N VAL A 196 -27.06 -15.15 -8.83
CA VAL A 196 -26.94 -15.25 -10.28
C VAL A 196 -26.61 -13.86 -10.80
N TYR A 197 -25.38 -13.67 -11.27
CA TYR A 197 -24.92 -12.40 -11.82
C TYR A 197 -25.40 -12.22 -13.27
N ASN A 198 -26.66 -11.83 -13.43
CA ASN A 198 -27.22 -11.46 -14.72
C ASN A 198 -26.78 -10.04 -15.10
N ARG A 199 -25.61 -9.94 -15.74
CA ARG A 199 -25.04 -8.66 -16.18
C ARG A 199 -25.64 -8.18 -17.49
N THR A 200 -26.08 -6.93 -17.50
CA THR A 200 -26.48 -6.23 -18.72
C THR A 200 -25.30 -6.06 -19.70
N PRO A 201 -25.55 -5.89 -21.01
CA PRO A 201 -24.48 -5.61 -21.98
C PRO A 201 -23.65 -4.37 -21.62
N TYR A 202 -24.30 -3.36 -21.03
CA TYR A 202 -23.65 -2.15 -20.58
C TYR A 202 -22.71 -2.38 -19.39
N GLU A 203 -23.12 -3.17 -18.39
CA GLU A 203 -22.22 -3.55 -17.29
C GLU A 203 -21.01 -4.36 -17.76
N LYS A 204 -21.18 -5.25 -18.75
CA LYS A 204 -20.05 -5.97 -19.37
C LYS A 204 -19.08 -5.00 -20.05
N LYS A 205 -19.59 -3.99 -20.76
CA LYS A 205 -18.76 -2.92 -21.34
C LYS A 205 -18.02 -2.13 -20.27
N LEU A 206 -18.68 -1.79 -19.16
CA LEU A 206 -18.03 -1.11 -18.03
C LEU A 206 -16.93 -1.96 -17.39
N ILE A 207 -17.13 -3.27 -17.22
CA ILE A 207 -16.05 -4.17 -16.77
C ILE A 207 -14.88 -4.12 -17.74
N GLY A 208 -15.13 -4.19 -19.06
CA GLY A 208 -14.09 -4.07 -20.07
C GLY A 208 -13.33 -2.74 -20.00
N LEU A 209 -14.05 -1.62 -19.80
CA LEU A 209 -13.46 -0.30 -19.59
C LEU A 209 -12.56 -0.27 -18.35
N TYR A 210 -13.00 -0.85 -17.23
CA TYR A 210 -12.20 -0.89 -16.00
C TYR A 210 -11.01 -1.84 -16.11
N ILE A 211 -11.12 -2.95 -16.83
CA ILE A 211 -9.97 -3.80 -17.16
C ILE A 211 -8.96 -3.00 -17.99
N PHE A 212 -9.42 -2.27 -19.01
CA PHE A 212 -8.56 -1.42 -19.81
C PHE A 212 -7.88 -0.32 -18.96
N ALA A 213 -8.64 0.38 -18.10
CA ALA A 213 -8.10 1.40 -17.21
C ALA A 213 -7.06 0.84 -16.22
N PHE A 214 -7.29 -0.36 -15.70
CA PHE A 214 -6.33 -1.08 -14.85
C PHE A 214 -5.03 -1.34 -15.61
N LEU A 215 -5.12 -1.96 -16.80
CA LEU A 215 -3.96 -2.29 -17.63
C LEU A 215 -3.19 -1.03 -18.06
N ALA A 216 -3.91 0.03 -18.44
CA ALA A 216 -3.32 1.33 -18.76
C ALA A 216 -2.52 1.88 -17.57
N SER A 217 -3.04 1.77 -16.35
CA SER A 217 -2.32 2.17 -15.13
C SER A 217 -1.05 1.34 -14.90
N LEU A 218 -1.09 0.03 -15.16
CA LEU A 218 0.09 -0.84 -15.08
C LEU A 218 1.18 -0.48 -16.10
N LEU A 219 0.80 -0.07 -17.31
CA LEU A 219 1.76 0.41 -18.32
C LEU A 219 2.45 1.71 -17.90
N VAL A 220 1.75 2.60 -17.17
CA VAL A 220 2.39 3.79 -16.57
C VAL A 220 3.37 3.38 -15.50
N VAL A 221 3.00 2.44 -14.63
CA VAL A 221 3.88 1.90 -13.59
C VAL A 221 5.16 1.34 -14.23
N ALA A 222 5.02 0.55 -15.31
CA ALA A 222 6.11 -0.01 -16.10
C ALA A 222 6.94 1.01 -16.92
N ARG A 223 6.65 2.32 -16.85
CA ARG A 223 7.29 3.39 -17.64
C ARG A 223 7.14 3.23 -19.17
N ILE A 224 6.22 2.38 -19.63
CA ILE A 224 5.93 2.16 -21.06
C ILE A 224 5.04 3.29 -21.60
N MET A 225 4.12 3.79 -20.76
CA MET A 225 3.19 4.85 -21.13
C MET A 225 3.35 6.09 -20.23
N PRO A 226 3.34 7.31 -20.79
CA PRO A 226 3.33 8.53 -20.00
C PRO A 226 2.08 8.65 -19.12
N TYR A 227 2.26 9.11 -17.88
CA TYR A 227 1.21 9.15 -16.87
C TYR A 227 0.02 10.04 -17.27
N TYR A 228 0.28 11.17 -17.93
CA TYR A 228 -0.77 12.11 -18.31
C TYR A 228 -1.71 11.54 -19.37
N VAL A 229 -1.20 10.71 -20.31
CA VAL A 229 -2.05 10.04 -21.32
C VAL A 229 -3.00 9.07 -20.64
N SER A 230 -2.49 8.20 -19.77
CA SER A 230 -3.30 7.24 -19.02
C SER A 230 -4.37 7.95 -18.20
N LEU A 231 -3.99 8.97 -17.44
CA LEU A 231 -4.91 9.69 -16.57
C LEU A 231 -6.03 10.36 -17.37
N ILE A 232 -5.70 11.07 -18.45
CA ILE A 232 -6.68 11.76 -19.30
C ILE A 232 -7.65 10.73 -19.90
N VAL A 233 -7.14 9.63 -20.44
CA VAL A 233 -7.97 8.58 -21.06
C VAL A 233 -8.89 7.94 -20.02
N VAL A 234 -8.37 7.56 -18.85
CA VAL A 234 -9.17 6.94 -17.78
C VAL A 234 -10.25 7.89 -17.29
N ILE A 235 -9.91 9.16 -17.00
CA ILE A 235 -10.89 10.15 -16.55
C ILE A 235 -11.94 10.38 -17.63
N LEU A 236 -11.55 10.58 -18.89
CA LEU A 236 -12.48 10.86 -19.98
C LEU A 236 -13.45 9.69 -20.19
N LEU A 237 -12.94 8.45 -20.23
CA LEU A 237 -13.77 7.25 -20.35
C LEU A 237 -14.74 7.13 -19.17
N VAL A 238 -14.28 7.34 -17.94
CA VAL A 238 -15.15 7.23 -16.76
C VAL A 238 -16.16 8.38 -16.68
N VAL A 239 -15.81 9.61 -17.07
CA VAL A 239 -16.75 10.73 -17.13
C VAL A 239 -17.87 10.44 -18.12
N ILE A 240 -17.56 9.89 -19.29
CA ILE A 240 -18.53 9.57 -20.34
C ILE A 240 -19.41 8.38 -19.94
N PHE A 241 -18.79 7.30 -19.46
CA PHE A 241 -19.48 6.02 -19.29
C PHE A 241 -19.90 5.71 -17.86
N ASP A 242 -19.29 6.25 -16.80
CA ASP A 242 -19.66 5.93 -15.41
C ASP A 242 -19.28 7.02 -14.39
N ARG A 243 -19.71 8.27 -14.64
CA ARG A 243 -19.36 9.45 -13.83
C ARG A 243 -19.61 9.29 -12.33
N ARG A 244 -20.56 8.43 -11.93
CA ARG A 244 -20.91 8.17 -10.54
C ARG A 244 -19.74 7.58 -9.74
N VAL A 245 -18.85 6.83 -10.40
CA VAL A 245 -17.69 6.21 -9.76
C VAL A 245 -16.67 7.25 -9.31
N LEU A 246 -16.61 8.43 -9.94
CA LEU A 246 -15.67 9.49 -9.54
C LEU A 246 -15.94 10.05 -8.13
N ARG A 247 -17.06 9.72 -7.49
CA ARG A 247 -17.31 10.11 -6.08
C ARG A 247 -16.76 9.11 -5.06
N LYS A 248 -16.27 7.96 -5.51
CA LYS A 248 -15.85 6.84 -4.65
C LYS A 248 -14.38 6.84 -4.23
N PRO A 249 -13.42 7.32 -5.03
CA PRO A 249 -12.02 7.41 -4.59
C PRO A 249 -11.87 8.19 -3.28
N ASP A 250 -10.96 7.73 -2.43
CA ASP A 250 -10.48 8.45 -1.24
C ASP A 250 -9.56 9.62 -1.64
N TYR A 251 -10.17 10.78 -1.90
CA TYR A 251 -9.41 12.00 -2.21
C TYR A 251 -8.58 12.51 -1.03
N SER A 252 -8.95 12.18 0.21
CA SER A 252 -8.16 12.51 1.41
C SER A 252 -6.79 11.85 1.33
N LEU A 253 -6.71 10.61 0.86
CA LEU A 253 -5.43 9.93 0.64
C LEU A 253 -4.56 10.68 -0.38
N LEU A 254 -5.12 11.12 -1.51
CA LEU A 254 -4.39 11.90 -2.51
C LEU A 254 -3.85 13.22 -1.94
N PHE A 255 -4.66 13.96 -1.18
CA PHE A 255 -4.19 15.18 -0.52
C PHE A 255 -3.12 14.91 0.53
N THR A 256 -3.19 13.77 1.23
CA THR A 256 -2.15 13.36 2.17
C THR A 256 -0.80 13.24 1.46
N PHE A 257 -0.75 12.61 0.27
CA PHE A 257 0.47 12.54 -0.54
C PHE A 257 0.98 13.92 -0.97
N VAL A 258 0.09 14.82 -1.39
CA VAL A 258 0.47 16.20 -1.76
C VAL A 258 1.14 16.91 -0.58
N PHE A 259 0.56 16.84 0.61
CA PHE A 259 1.13 17.48 1.80
C PHE A 259 2.45 16.84 2.24
N LEU A 260 2.57 15.52 2.15
CA LEU A 260 3.84 14.83 2.41
C LEU A 260 4.93 15.26 1.42
N PHE A 261 4.62 15.36 0.13
CA PHE A 261 5.58 15.84 -0.87
C PHE A 261 6.07 17.27 -0.59
N VAL A 262 5.15 18.17 -0.23
CA VAL A 262 5.52 19.54 0.19
C VAL A 262 6.42 19.51 1.43
N PHE A 263 6.03 18.75 2.45
CA PHE A 263 6.82 18.61 3.68
C PHE A 263 8.24 18.10 3.40
N ILE A 264 8.39 17.05 2.59
CA ILE A 264 9.71 16.48 2.24
C ILE A 264 10.55 17.48 1.47
N GLY A 265 9.95 18.17 0.49
CA GLY A 265 10.63 19.21 -0.28
C GLY A 265 11.17 20.32 0.61
N ASN A 266 10.41 20.73 1.63
CA ASN A 266 10.86 21.73 2.60
C ASN A 266 11.98 21.20 3.49
N ILE A 267 11.85 20.00 4.05
CA ILE A 267 12.88 19.41 4.92
C ILE A 267 14.24 19.31 4.20
N LYS A 268 14.23 18.95 2.91
CA LYS A 268 15.46 18.91 2.08
C LYS A 268 16.16 20.26 1.93
N ASN A 269 15.44 21.36 2.06
CA ASN A 269 15.97 22.71 1.87
C ASN A 269 16.33 23.41 3.21
N ILE A 270 16.25 22.71 4.35
CA ILE A 270 16.65 23.23 5.66
C ILE A 270 18.06 22.75 5.99
N SER A 271 19.03 23.66 5.92
CA SER A 271 20.47 23.38 6.06
C SER A 271 20.88 22.69 7.38
N ILE A 272 20.25 23.06 8.50
CA ILE A 272 20.52 22.42 9.81
C ILE A 272 20.06 20.96 9.83
N ILE A 273 18.92 20.67 9.20
CA ILE A 273 18.37 19.32 9.17
C ILE A 273 19.19 18.44 8.23
N SER A 274 19.66 18.98 7.10
CA SER A 274 20.55 18.24 6.20
C SER A 274 21.85 17.80 6.89
N THR A 275 22.54 18.70 7.59
CA THR A 275 23.83 18.36 8.23
C THR A 275 23.66 17.37 9.39
N PHE A 276 22.56 17.47 10.15
CA PHE A 276 22.23 16.51 11.20
C PHE A 276 21.87 15.12 10.63
N LEU A 277 21.11 15.07 9.54
CA LEU A 277 20.75 13.82 8.89
C LEU A 277 21.94 13.14 8.21
N GLU A 278 22.86 13.90 7.60
CA GLU A 278 24.12 13.36 7.06
C GLU A 278 24.94 12.65 8.15
N ALA A 279 25.07 13.26 9.32
CA ALA A 279 25.81 12.68 10.44
C ALA A 279 25.15 11.40 10.99
N LEU A 280 23.82 11.35 11.04
CA LEU A 280 23.07 10.19 11.52
C LEU A 280 23.07 9.03 10.52
N ILE A 281 22.88 9.32 9.24
CA ILE A 281 22.69 8.31 8.18
C ILE A 281 24.01 7.60 7.88
N LYS A 282 25.14 8.31 7.95
CA LYS A 282 26.46 7.74 7.64
C LYS A 282 26.72 6.50 8.51
N ASN A 283 26.88 5.34 7.88
CA ASN A 283 27.06 4.01 8.49
C ASN A 283 25.85 3.41 9.21
N ASN A 284 24.69 4.08 9.22
CA ASN A 284 23.46 3.60 9.87
C ASN A 284 22.25 3.64 8.92
N GLU A 285 22.48 3.54 7.60
CA GLU A 285 21.48 3.78 6.56
C GLU A 285 20.21 2.95 6.77
N VAL A 286 20.37 1.68 7.15
CA VAL A 286 19.24 0.76 7.38
C VAL A 286 18.44 1.15 8.62
N ILE A 287 19.09 1.31 9.77
CA ILE A 287 18.41 1.58 11.04
C ILE A 287 17.74 2.96 11.00
N VAL A 288 18.42 3.97 10.47
CA VAL A 288 17.89 5.34 10.39
C VAL A 288 16.70 5.39 9.43
N SER A 289 16.76 4.72 8.28
CA SER A 289 15.62 4.69 7.36
C SER A 289 14.43 3.90 7.93
N VAL A 290 14.65 2.79 8.64
CA VAL A 290 13.59 2.07 9.37
C VAL A 290 12.94 2.99 10.41
N PHE A 291 13.75 3.66 11.22
CA PHE A 291 13.28 4.55 12.28
C PHE A 291 12.48 5.73 11.72
N LEU A 292 13.03 6.44 10.72
CA LEU A 292 12.34 7.56 10.09
C LEU A 292 11.03 7.14 9.45
N SER A 293 10.99 5.96 8.81
CA SER A 293 9.76 5.44 8.21
C SER A 293 8.62 5.38 9.23
N GLN A 294 8.89 5.06 10.50
CA GLN A 294 7.86 4.99 11.55
C GLN A 294 7.10 6.29 11.79
N PHE A 295 7.67 7.45 11.41
CA PHE A 295 7.12 8.78 11.64
C PHE A 295 6.71 9.50 10.35
N ILE A 296 7.42 9.28 9.25
CA ILE A 296 7.20 9.98 7.98
C ILE A 296 6.83 9.05 6.82
N SER A 297 6.68 7.75 7.06
CA SER A 297 6.48 6.70 6.04
C SER A 297 7.72 6.36 5.21
N ASN A 298 7.74 5.15 4.65
CA ASN A 298 8.83 4.59 3.88
C ASN A 298 9.17 5.35 2.59
N VAL A 299 8.18 5.87 1.85
CA VAL A 299 8.43 6.67 0.63
C VAL A 299 9.15 7.99 0.96
N PRO A 300 8.63 8.82 1.88
CA PRO A 300 9.32 10.04 2.31
C PRO A 300 10.69 9.77 2.94
N ALA A 301 10.82 8.71 3.75
CA ALA A 301 12.10 8.32 4.34
C ALA A 301 13.14 7.97 3.27
N ALA A 302 12.77 7.22 2.24
CA ALA A 302 13.67 6.89 1.13
C ALA A 302 14.17 8.13 0.38
N ILE A 303 13.25 9.04 0.06
CA ILE A 303 13.54 10.29 -0.66
C ILE A 303 14.42 11.21 0.20
N LEU A 304 14.18 11.27 1.50
CA LEU A 304 14.96 12.08 2.42
C LEU A 304 16.37 11.51 2.58
N CYS A 305 16.49 10.22 2.91
CA CYS A 305 17.79 9.60 3.19
C CYS A 305 18.68 9.52 1.95
N SER A 306 18.13 9.36 0.74
CA SER A 306 18.92 9.34 -0.50
C SER A 306 19.63 10.66 -0.81
N GLY A 307 19.23 11.77 -0.18
CA GLY A 307 19.92 13.05 -0.30
C GLY A 307 21.23 13.11 0.50
N PHE A 308 21.47 12.15 1.40
CA PHE A 308 22.52 12.24 2.41
C PHE A 308 23.43 11.00 2.48
N THR A 309 23.23 10.01 1.60
CA THR A 309 24.12 8.85 1.46
C THR A 309 24.17 8.36 0.02
N ASN A 310 25.30 7.75 -0.34
CA ASN A 310 25.50 7.07 -1.62
C ASN A 310 25.25 5.55 -1.52
N ASP A 311 25.05 5.00 -0.32
CA ASP A 311 24.79 3.57 -0.11
C ASP A 311 23.30 3.25 -0.35
N ILE A 312 22.89 3.33 -1.62
CA ILE A 312 21.52 3.06 -2.04
C ILE A 312 21.04 1.63 -1.73
N PRO A 313 21.86 0.56 -1.86
CA PRO A 313 21.46 -0.79 -1.44
C PRO A 313 20.96 -0.87 0.00
N LYS A 314 21.65 -0.23 0.95
CA LYS A 314 21.18 -0.20 2.35
C LYS A 314 19.91 0.63 2.51
N LEU A 315 19.75 1.73 1.77
CA LEU A 315 18.48 2.47 1.78
C LEU A 315 17.33 1.63 1.25
N ILE A 316 17.55 0.83 0.21
CA ILE A 316 16.53 -0.10 -0.32
C ILE A 316 16.12 -1.06 0.80
N ILE A 317 17.07 -1.73 1.46
CA ILE A 317 16.76 -2.65 2.56
C ILE A 317 15.99 -1.93 3.67
N GLY A 318 16.55 -0.85 4.22
CA GLY A 318 15.99 -0.21 5.40
C GLY A 318 14.65 0.48 5.16
N THR A 319 14.39 1.04 3.98
CA THR A 319 13.09 1.65 3.66
C THR A 319 12.01 0.61 3.38
N ASN A 320 12.36 -0.57 2.84
CA ASN A 320 11.40 -1.67 2.70
C ASN A 320 11.05 -2.29 4.05
N LEU A 321 12.05 -2.59 4.89
CA LEU A 321 11.80 -3.07 6.26
C LEU A 321 11.06 -2.02 7.08
N GLY A 322 11.41 -0.74 6.90
CA GLY A 322 10.76 0.41 7.51
C GLY A 322 9.31 0.59 7.12
N GLY A 323 8.82 -0.10 6.07
CA GLY A 323 7.40 -0.18 5.76
C GLY A 323 6.58 -0.99 6.78
N LEU A 324 7.25 -1.75 7.66
CA LEU A 324 6.67 -2.39 8.83
C LEU A 324 6.78 -1.50 10.07
N GLY A 325 5.98 -1.84 11.08
CA GLY A 325 6.02 -1.25 12.43
C GLY A 325 4.72 -0.52 12.75
N THR A 326 4.74 0.81 12.74
CA THR A 326 3.55 1.65 13.00
C THR A 326 2.61 1.70 11.81
N LEU A 327 1.38 2.20 12.01
CA LEU A 327 0.46 2.49 10.89
C LEU A 327 0.98 3.59 9.96
N ILE A 328 1.87 4.45 10.44
CA ILE A 328 2.46 5.56 9.68
C ILE A 328 3.64 5.05 8.83
N ALA A 329 4.28 3.97 9.27
CA ALA A 329 5.44 3.31 8.64
C ALA A 329 5.31 3.12 7.12
N SER A 330 4.10 2.80 6.66
CA SER A 330 3.78 2.66 5.24
C SER A 330 2.40 3.26 4.98
N MET A 331 2.29 4.07 3.93
CA MET A 331 1.01 4.59 3.47
C MET A 331 0.00 3.47 3.17
N ALA A 332 0.50 2.32 2.71
CA ALA A 332 -0.29 1.12 2.46
C ALA A 332 -1.02 0.64 3.74
N SER A 333 -0.38 0.76 4.90
CA SER A 333 -0.95 0.39 6.20
C SER A 333 -2.16 1.24 6.59
N LEU A 334 -2.22 2.47 6.10
CA LEU A 334 -3.37 3.35 6.31
C LEU A 334 -4.54 2.97 5.41
N ILE A 335 -4.26 2.49 4.20
CA ILE A 335 -5.30 2.02 3.26
C ILE A 335 -6.06 0.85 3.90
N SER A 336 -5.35 -0.16 4.38
CA SER A 336 -5.97 -1.35 4.97
C SER A 336 -6.68 -1.02 6.29
N PHE A 337 -6.11 -0.15 7.13
CA PHE A 337 -6.78 0.36 8.33
C PHE A 337 -8.08 1.08 8.00
N LYS A 338 -8.06 2.01 7.04
CA LYS A 338 -9.26 2.74 6.60
C LYS A 338 -10.32 1.78 6.08
N GLN A 339 -9.95 0.86 5.19
CA GLN A 339 -10.87 -0.13 4.65
C GLN A 339 -11.54 -0.97 5.73
N TYR A 340 -10.80 -1.37 6.78
CA TYR A 340 -11.39 -2.05 7.93
C TYR A 340 -12.29 -1.12 8.77
N SER A 341 -11.85 0.11 9.04
CA SER A 341 -12.58 1.06 9.89
C SER A 341 -13.95 1.47 9.34
N TYR A 342 -14.14 1.38 8.02
CA TYR A 342 -15.41 1.67 7.34
C TYR A 342 -16.39 0.48 7.34
N ILE A 343 -16.02 -0.66 7.92
CA ILE A 343 -16.93 -1.81 8.07
C ILE A 343 -17.86 -1.57 9.26
N ASP A 344 -19.15 -1.87 9.08
CA ASP A 344 -20.13 -1.83 10.18
C ASP A 344 -19.71 -2.76 11.33
N GLY A 345 -19.60 -2.20 12.54
CA GLY A 345 -19.16 -2.93 13.73
C GLY A 345 -17.64 -3.13 13.85
N ALA A 346 -16.83 -2.39 13.08
CA ALA A 346 -15.37 -2.47 13.18
C ALA A 346 -14.83 -2.07 14.57
N ASP A 347 -13.88 -2.84 15.09
CA ASP A 347 -13.13 -2.52 16.30
C ASP A 347 -11.75 -1.99 15.95
N SER A 348 -11.67 -0.68 15.67
CA SER A 348 -10.42 -0.02 15.28
C SER A 348 -9.32 -0.15 16.34
N LYS A 349 -9.67 -0.22 17.63
CA LYS A 349 -8.67 -0.35 18.70
C LYS A 349 -8.03 -1.73 18.68
N LYS A 350 -8.86 -2.79 18.56
CA LYS A 350 -8.36 -4.15 18.41
C LYS A 350 -7.54 -4.31 17.14
N TYR A 351 -7.96 -3.70 16.03
CA TYR A 351 -7.19 -3.69 14.80
C TYR A 351 -5.81 -3.06 15.01
N ILE A 352 -5.72 -1.84 15.56
CA ILE A 352 -4.45 -1.16 15.82
C ILE A 352 -3.52 -2.00 16.70
N LYS A 353 -4.07 -2.65 17.74
CA LYS A 353 -3.31 -3.53 18.62
C LYS A 353 -2.73 -4.74 17.88
N VAL A 354 -3.57 -5.47 17.14
CA VAL A 354 -3.14 -6.66 16.37
C VAL A 354 -2.15 -6.24 15.29
N PHE A 355 -2.45 -5.18 14.55
CA PHE A 355 -1.58 -4.58 13.54
C PHE A 355 -0.18 -4.32 14.10
N SER A 356 -0.10 -3.57 15.21
CA SER A 356 1.17 -3.16 15.81
C SER A 356 1.99 -4.36 16.27
N ILE A 357 1.35 -5.35 16.92
CA ILE A 357 2.04 -6.57 17.38
C ILE A 357 2.65 -7.32 16.20
N PHE A 358 1.87 -7.64 15.18
CA PHE A 358 2.36 -8.41 14.03
C PHE A 358 3.43 -7.65 13.26
N ASN A 359 3.22 -6.37 13.00
CA ASN A 359 4.19 -5.56 12.26
C ASN A 359 5.52 -5.38 13.02
N ILE A 360 5.49 -5.17 14.33
CA ILE A 360 6.71 -5.10 15.15
C ILE A 360 7.43 -6.45 15.18
N VAL A 361 6.69 -7.56 15.34
CA VAL A 361 7.29 -8.90 15.34
C VAL A 361 7.96 -9.20 14.01
N PHE A 362 7.27 -8.97 12.89
CA PHE A 362 7.86 -9.13 11.56
C PHE A 362 9.08 -8.20 11.41
N LEU A 363 8.99 -6.93 11.79
CA LEU A 363 10.12 -5.99 11.69
C LEU A 363 11.35 -6.48 12.46
N ILE A 364 11.16 -6.95 13.69
CA ILE A 364 12.26 -7.50 14.52
C ILE A 364 12.90 -8.70 13.82
N ILE A 365 12.10 -9.65 13.31
CA ILE A 365 12.62 -10.84 12.63
C ILE A 365 13.41 -10.44 11.37
N MET A 366 12.90 -9.49 10.58
CA MET A 366 13.56 -9.01 9.37
C MET A 366 14.86 -8.24 9.68
N LEU A 367 14.91 -7.50 10.78
CA LEU A 367 16.13 -6.84 11.25
C LEU A 367 17.18 -7.83 11.78
N ILE A 368 16.73 -8.91 12.44
CA ILE A 368 17.60 -10.02 12.84
C ILE A 368 18.19 -10.69 11.60
N GLU A 369 17.36 -11.00 10.60
CA GLU A 369 17.81 -11.54 9.32
C GLU A 369 18.85 -10.62 8.65
N TYR A 370 18.58 -9.31 8.58
CA TYR A 370 19.54 -8.32 8.07
C TYR A 370 20.87 -8.39 8.81
N THR A 371 20.83 -8.47 10.13
CA THR A 371 22.04 -8.53 10.96
C THR A 371 22.82 -9.83 10.69
N ILE A 372 22.13 -10.97 10.59
CA ILE A 372 22.75 -12.27 10.28
C ILE A 372 23.42 -12.26 8.92
N ILE A 373 22.74 -11.74 7.88
CA ILE A 373 23.27 -11.71 6.51
C ILE A 373 24.53 -10.83 6.41
N ASN A 374 24.63 -9.77 7.20
CA ASN A 374 25.77 -8.83 7.15
C ASN A 374 26.88 -9.13 8.17
N LEU A 375 26.70 -10.12 9.03
CA LEU A 375 27.76 -10.63 9.93
C LEU A 375 28.63 -11.71 9.27
N VAL A 376 28.11 -12.36 8.23
CA VAL A 376 28.80 -13.37 7.38
C VAL A 376 29.42 -12.66 6.19
#